data_AF-A0A1L9GR81-F1
#
_entry.id   AF-A0A1L9GR81-F1
#
_cell.length_a   1.000
_cell.length_b   1.000
_cell.length_c   1.000
_cell.angle_alpha   90.00
_cell.angle_beta   90.00
_cell.angle_gamma   90.00
#
_symmetry.space_group_name_H-M   'P 1'
#
loop_
_entity.id
_entity.type
_entity.pdbx_description
1 polymer ?
#
loop_
_entity_poly.entity_id
_entity_poly.type
_entity_poly.pdbx_seq_one_letter_code
_entity_poly.pdbx_strand_id
1 'polypeptide(L)'
;MSSKPAAVNLKTLFSAQDIVLDSAYQGIDAASWKSLFKQAKAAHLEQFIADLFAGKSVNNSENRPALHSALRNLDQSPVLVNGKDVMPDVAQVWHRIEALCNKWVGVTDVIHIGIGGSDFGPRLAIEALAHVPDIESRGMRMHFLANIDTADLARILQRALPHSTKVIIVSKSFTTLETSMNAKAVVKWLKNNGLTNSQVSKSLFAVTANVPAAEEFGINQDHIYPFWDWVGGRYSVWSAVGLPIALQYGFDTFKQFLAGAQAMDQHFKSAPLEDNLPVIMALSLLYQQEKHNIKSYAVIPYADALDWFPKWLQQLDMESNGKSVDRDGKPVKFSCPVVFGSSGSNAQHSYFQLLHQGTEIIPIDFIAVREPMSNLPEAKAHHRILLSNCLAQAQALANGKKTENPNNTYPGKRPSNLLILPKLNAFYLGALLALYENRTAALGALWNINSFDQPGVELGKVLAKPIEAALKNDGTVQADAGIDEVTAARINLFNS
;
A
#
# COMPACT_ATOMS: atom_id res chain seq x y z
N MET A 1 -32.22 -23.73 29.28
CA MET A 1 -32.06 -24.68 28.15
C MET A 1 -31.89 -23.87 26.88
N SER A 2 -30.65 -23.70 26.42
CA SER A 2 -30.34 -22.95 25.20
C SER A 2 -30.49 -23.91 24.02
N SER A 3 -31.53 -23.69 23.21
CA SER A 3 -31.68 -24.32 21.90
C SER A 3 -30.51 -23.86 21.03
N LYS A 4 -29.54 -24.75 20.78
CA LYS A 4 -28.61 -24.58 19.66
C LYS A 4 -29.46 -24.55 18.39
N PRO A 5 -29.47 -23.45 17.62
CA PRO A 5 -30.06 -23.47 16.29
C PRO A 5 -29.28 -24.48 15.46
N ALA A 6 -29.98 -25.29 14.66
CA ALA A 6 -29.36 -26.16 13.68
C ALA A 6 -28.41 -25.31 12.81
N ALA A 7 -27.11 -25.62 12.85
CA ALA A 7 -26.11 -24.91 12.08
C ALA A 7 -26.35 -25.22 10.59
N VAL A 8 -26.99 -24.30 9.88
CA VAL A 8 -26.84 -24.22 8.43
C VAL A 8 -25.35 -24.02 8.20
N ASN A 9 -24.70 -25.00 7.54
CA ASN A 9 -23.27 -24.98 7.24
C ASN A 9 -22.99 -23.79 6.27
N LEU A 10 -22.82 -22.59 6.82
CA LEU A 10 -22.40 -21.42 6.09
C LEU A 10 -20.92 -21.59 5.78
N LYS A 11 -20.56 -21.56 4.49
CA LYS A 11 -19.16 -21.47 4.08
C LYS A 11 -18.63 -20.10 4.52
N THR A 12 -17.88 -20.07 5.60
CA THR A 12 -17.22 -18.85 6.12
C THR A 12 -15.72 -18.87 5.92
N LEU A 13 -15.17 -20.03 5.57
CA LEU A 13 -13.75 -20.23 5.28
C LEU A 13 -13.53 -20.23 3.77
N PHE A 14 -12.61 -19.39 3.34
CA PHE A 14 -12.14 -19.29 1.97
C PHE A 14 -10.63 -19.30 1.96
N SER A 15 -10.02 -19.78 0.90
CA SER A 15 -8.56 -19.88 0.83
C SER A 15 -8.03 -19.66 -0.58
N ALA A 16 -6.89 -19.01 -0.68
CA ALA A 16 -6.11 -18.88 -1.90
C ALA A 16 -4.63 -18.89 -1.54
N GLN A 17 -3.82 -19.74 -2.19
CA GLN A 17 -2.39 -19.86 -1.89
C GLN A 17 -2.12 -20.06 -0.40
N ASP A 18 -2.87 -20.95 0.27
CA ASP A 18 -2.83 -21.23 1.71
C ASP A 18 -3.11 -20.04 2.67
N ILE A 19 -3.39 -18.84 2.13
CA ILE A 19 -3.95 -17.73 2.90
C ILE A 19 -5.43 -18.03 3.12
N VAL A 20 -5.84 -18.08 4.39
CA VAL A 20 -7.22 -18.36 4.79
C VAL A 20 -7.91 -17.07 5.20
N LEU A 21 -9.10 -16.83 4.65
CA LEU A 21 -10.05 -15.83 5.14
C LEU A 21 -11.16 -16.55 5.92
N ASP A 22 -11.32 -16.19 7.18
CA ASP A 22 -12.50 -16.51 7.98
C ASP A 22 -13.40 -15.28 8.10
N SER A 23 -14.57 -15.36 7.47
CA SER A 23 -15.60 -14.32 7.48
C SER A 23 -16.73 -14.59 8.47
N ALA A 24 -16.59 -15.55 9.40
CA ALA A 24 -17.68 -15.99 10.26
C ALA A 24 -18.26 -14.86 11.12
N TYR A 25 -17.44 -13.90 11.53
CA TYR A 25 -17.85 -12.75 12.32
C TYR A 25 -18.29 -11.54 11.50
N GLN A 26 -18.46 -11.66 10.18
CA GLN A 26 -19.12 -10.62 9.37
C GLN A 26 -20.63 -10.53 9.64
N GLY A 27 -21.26 -11.61 10.14
CA GLY A 27 -22.70 -11.62 10.38
C GLY A 27 -23.53 -11.52 9.09
N ILE A 28 -23.02 -12.10 8.00
CA ILE A 28 -23.66 -12.19 6.68
C ILE A 28 -24.25 -13.59 6.53
N ASP A 29 -25.56 -13.69 6.34
CA ASP A 29 -26.24 -14.97 6.11
C ASP A 29 -26.19 -15.42 4.64
N ALA A 30 -26.63 -16.65 4.37
CA ALA A 30 -26.58 -17.25 3.03
C ALA A 30 -27.41 -16.47 1.99
N ALA A 31 -28.53 -15.89 2.41
CA ALA A 31 -29.40 -15.11 1.52
C ALA A 31 -28.72 -13.78 1.13
N SER A 32 -28.07 -13.12 2.10
CA SER A 32 -27.29 -11.92 1.90
C SER A 32 -26.10 -12.18 0.98
N TRP A 33 -25.36 -13.26 1.21
CA TRP A 33 -24.27 -13.68 0.30
C TRP A 33 -24.76 -13.92 -1.13
N LYS A 34 -25.87 -14.66 -1.29
CA LYS A 34 -26.47 -14.87 -2.62
C LYS A 34 -26.86 -13.56 -3.30
N SER A 35 -27.37 -12.59 -2.54
CA SER A 35 -27.67 -11.25 -3.05
C SER A 35 -26.41 -10.49 -3.47
N LEU A 36 -25.36 -10.51 -2.66
CA LEU A 36 -24.08 -9.84 -2.93
C LEU A 36 -23.43 -10.39 -4.21
N PHE A 37 -23.38 -11.71 -4.41
CA PHE A 37 -22.87 -12.28 -5.65
C PHE A 37 -23.74 -11.94 -6.87
N LYS A 38 -25.06 -11.86 -6.70
CA LYS A 38 -25.96 -11.37 -7.77
C LYS A 38 -25.66 -9.91 -8.13
N GLN A 39 -25.43 -9.06 -7.13
CA GLN A 39 -25.03 -7.66 -7.35
C GLN A 39 -23.68 -7.57 -8.08
N ALA A 40 -22.69 -8.37 -7.68
CA ALA A 40 -21.38 -8.41 -8.36
C ALA A 40 -21.49 -8.80 -9.84
N LYS A 41 -22.34 -9.79 -10.16
CA LYS A 41 -22.63 -10.19 -11.55
C LYS A 41 -23.35 -9.09 -12.33
N ALA A 42 -24.32 -8.42 -11.70
CA ALA A 42 -25.03 -7.29 -12.30
C ALA A 42 -24.12 -6.06 -12.51
N ALA A 43 -23.08 -5.89 -11.69
CA ALA A 43 -22.04 -4.88 -11.85
C ALA A 43 -20.95 -5.28 -12.87
N HIS A 44 -21.13 -6.41 -13.58
CA HIS A 44 -20.18 -6.93 -14.58
C HIS A 44 -18.76 -7.13 -14.04
N LEU A 45 -18.63 -7.53 -12.76
CA LEU A 45 -17.32 -7.66 -12.10
C LEU A 45 -16.39 -8.65 -12.83
N GLU A 46 -16.90 -9.78 -13.31
CA GLU A 46 -16.10 -10.77 -14.07
C GLU A 46 -15.51 -10.15 -15.35
N GLN A 47 -16.29 -9.33 -16.07
CA GLN A 47 -15.81 -8.63 -17.25
C GLN A 47 -14.78 -7.57 -16.90
N PHE A 48 -14.97 -6.81 -15.81
CA PHE A 48 -13.98 -5.86 -15.32
C PHE A 48 -12.65 -6.53 -14.99
N ILE A 49 -12.68 -7.68 -14.31
CA ILE A 49 -11.47 -8.46 -14.00
C ILE A 49 -10.78 -8.90 -15.30
N ALA A 50 -11.53 -9.46 -16.25
CA ALA A 50 -10.98 -9.86 -17.54
C ALA A 50 -10.34 -8.67 -18.28
N ASP A 51 -10.99 -7.51 -18.29
CA ASP A 51 -10.54 -6.30 -18.96
C ASP A 51 -9.27 -5.71 -18.31
N LEU A 52 -9.19 -5.74 -16.97
CA LEU A 52 -8.02 -5.33 -16.20
C LEU A 52 -6.78 -6.12 -16.62
N PHE A 53 -6.86 -7.45 -16.64
CA PHE A 53 -5.75 -8.32 -17.02
C PHE A 53 -5.48 -8.37 -18.53
N ALA A 54 -6.47 -8.03 -19.37
CA ALA A 54 -6.31 -7.95 -20.81
C ALA A 54 -5.66 -6.64 -21.29
N GLY A 55 -5.39 -5.69 -20.37
CA GLY A 55 -4.77 -4.41 -20.72
C GLY A 55 -5.71 -3.43 -21.42
N LYS A 56 -7.01 -3.56 -21.20
CA LYS A 56 -7.98 -2.56 -21.69
C LYS A 56 -7.91 -1.28 -20.86
N SER A 57 -8.41 -0.18 -21.43
CA SER A 57 -8.47 1.12 -20.76
C SER A 57 -9.50 1.17 -19.63
N VAL A 58 -9.18 0.57 -18.49
CA VAL A 58 -10.00 0.59 -17.26
C VAL A 58 -9.82 1.87 -16.43
N ASN A 59 -8.80 2.68 -16.74
CA ASN A 59 -8.67 4.04 -16.25
C ASN A 59 -9.31 5.00 -17.29
N ASN A 60 -10.62 5.24 -17.14
CA ASN A 60 -11.42 5.94 -18.14
C ASN A 60 -11.07 7.42 -18.27
N SER A 61 -10.73 8.11 -17.17
CA SER A 61 -10.46 9.56 -17.19
C SER A 61 -9.14 9.90 -17.89
N GLU A 62 -8.17 8.99 -17.86
CA GLU A 62 -6.88 9.16 -18.54
C GLU A 62 -6.76 8.32 -19.83
N ASN A 63 -7.79 7.54 -20.17
CA ASN A 63 -7.80 6.56 -21.27
C ASN A 63 -6.55 5.64 -21.26
N ARG A 64 -6.30 4.99 -20.11
CA ARG A 64 -5.12 4.16 -19.88
C ARG A 64 -5.48 2.78 -19.34
N PRO A 65 -4.64 1.76 -19.58
CA PRO A 65 -4.73 0.52 -18.83
C PRO A 65 -4.16 0.67 -17.42
N ALA A 66 -4.53 -0.25 -16.53
CA ALA A 66 -3.99 -0.36 -15.17
C ALA A 66 -3.34 -1.74 -14.98
N LEU A 67 -2.10 -1.89 -15.44
CA LEU A 67 -1.47 -3.20 -15.68
C LEU A 67 -0.35 -3.56 -14.70
N HIS A 68 -0.44 -3.16 -13.45
CA HIS A 68 0.56 -3.50 -12.44
C HIS A 68 0.77 -5.02 -12.28
N SER A 69 -0.23 -5.85 -12.62
CA SER A 69 -0.12 -7.31 -12.69
C SER A 69 0.92 -7.81 -13.72
N ALA A 70 1.16 -7.08 -14.81
CA ALA A 70 2.18 -7.44 -15.79
C ALA A 70 3.61 -7.41 -15.18
N LEU A 71 3.84 -6.54 -14.19
CA LEU A 71 5.13 -6.39 -13.49
C LEU A 71 5.53 -7.58 -12.62
N ARG A 72 4.62 -8.54 -12.47
CA ARG A 72 4.78 -9.76 -11.70
C ARG A 72 4.36 -11.00 -12.50
N ASN A 73 4.19 -10.88 -13.81
CA ASN A 73 3.93 -12.01 -14.69
C ASN A 73 5.23 -12.78 -14.98
N LEU A 74 5.68 -13.64 -14.06
CA LEU A 74 6.93 -14.38 -14.21
C LEU A 74 6.87 -15.46 -15.30
N ASP A 75 5.67 -15.82 -15.77
CA ASP A 75 5.49 -16.73 -16.91
C ASP A 75 5.91 -16.07 -18.22
N GLN A 76 6.06 -14.74 -18.23
CA GLN A 76 6.40 -13.92 -19.41
C GLN A 76 5.44 -14.12 -20.59
N SER A 77 4.21 -14.58 -20.31
CA SER A 77 3.17 -14.68 -21.33
C SER A 77 2.84 -13.29 -21.87
N PRO A 78 2.63 -13.11 -23.19
CA PRO A 78 2.40 -11.79 -23.78
C PRO A 78 1.27 -11.00 -23.09
N VAL A 79 1.52 -9.72 -22.82
CA VAL A 79 0.52 -8.76 -22.31
C VAL A 79 0.50 -7.55 -23.22
N LEU A 80 -0.61 -7.33 -23.90
CA LEU A 80 -0.70 -6.31 -24.94
C LEU A 80 -1.18 -4.97 -24.36
N VAL A 81 -0.44 -3.91 -24.68
CA VAL A 81 -0.87 -2.52 -24.50
C VAL A 81 -0.80 -1.83 -25.85
N ASN A 82 -1.94 -1.35 -26.34
CA ASN A 82 -2.05 -0.72 -27.67
C ASN A 82 -1.45 -1.60 -28.79
N GLY A 83 -1.65 -2.92 -28.70
CA GLY A 83 -1.15 -3.89 -29.66
C GLY A 83 0.34 -4.28 -29.52
N LYS A 84 1.09 -3.67 -28.60
CA LYS A 84 2.48 -4.03 -28.31
C LYS A 84 2.56 -4.89 -27.05
N ASP A 85 3.28 -6.01 -27.12
CA ASP A 85 3.64 -6.81 -25.94
C ASP A 85 4.63 -6.04 -25.05
N VAL A 86 4.28 -5.86 -23.78
CA VAL A 86 5.10 -5.13 -22.80
C VAL A 86 6.06 -6.02 -22.01
N MET A 87 5.87 -7.34 -22.05
CA MET A 87 6.66 -8.27 -21.24
C MET A 87 8.16 -8.27 -21.53
N PRO A 88 8.64 -8.11 -22.79
CA PRO A 88 10.07 -7.99 -23.06
C PRO A 88 10.73 -6.81 -22.34
N ASP A 89 10.06 -5.64 -22.29
CA ASP A 89 10.55 -4.44 -21.62
C ASP A 89 10.59 -4.66 -20.09
N VAL A 90 9.57 -5.35 -19.54
CA VAL A 90 9.52 -5.74 -18.11
C VAL A 90 10.67 -6.69 -17.75
N ALA A 91 10.87 -7.73 -18.55
CA ALA A 91 11.94 -8.70 -18.33
C ALA A 91 13.34 -8.06 -18.41
N GLN A 92 13.53 -7.11 -19.31
CA GLN A 92 14.77 -6.35 -19.38
C GLN A 92 15.04 -5.57 -18.07
N VAL A 93 14.03 -4.95 -17.48
CA VAL A 93 14.18 -4.25 -16.18
C VAL A 93 14.54 -5.23 -15.07
N TRP A 94 13.90 -6.40 -15.00
CA TRP A 94 14.26 -7.46 -14.05
C TRP A 94 15.73 -7.89 -14.18
N HIS A 95 16.21 -8.15 -15.39
CA HIS A 95 17.61 -8.51 -15.63
C HIS A 95 18.58 -7.40 -15.20
N ARG A 96 18.22 -6.12 -15.41
CA ARG A 96 19.02 -4.99 -14.95
C ARG A 96 19.07 -4.90 -13.43
N ILE A 97 17.94 -5.12 -12.75
CA ILE A 97 17.86 -5.16 -11.28
C ILE A 97 18.75 -6.28 -10.74
N GLU A 98 18.60 -7.50 -11.27
CA GLU A 98 19.41 -8.66 -10.90
C GLU A 98 20.91 -8.40 -11.09
N ALA A 99 21.31 -7.85 -12.23
CA ALA A 99 22.68 -7.48 -12.50
C ALA A 99 23.20 -6.41 -11.54
N LEU A 100 22.37 -5.45 -11.13
CA LEU A 100 22.76 -4.40 -10.18
C LEU A 100 23.00 -4.95 -8.79
N CYS A 101 22.15 -5.87 -8.31
CA CYS A 101 22.35 -6.54 -7.03
C CYS A 101 23.78 -7.09 -6.92
N ASN A 102 24.31 -7.68 -7.99
CA ASN A 102 25.64 -8.31 -7.97
C ASN A 102 26.81 -7.33 -8.20
N LYS A 103 26.55 -6.03 -8.43
CA LYS A 103 27.58 -5.01 -8.69
C LYS A 103 27.95 -4.17 -7.48
N TRP A 104 27.06 -4.02 -6.49
CA TRP A 104 27.30 -3.15 -5.35
C TRP A 104 28.20 -3.83 -4.32
N VAL A 105 29.45 -3.38 -4.27
CA VAL A 105 30.47 -3.82 -3.29
C VAL A 105 30.81 -2.63 -2.39
N GLY A 106 30.81 -2.85 -1.07
CA GLY A 106 31.19 -1.81 -0.09
C GLY A 106 30.17 -0.69 0.11
N VAL A 107 28.94 -0.84 -0.38
CA VAL A 107 27.84 0.09 -0.11
C VAL A 107 27.31 -0.17 1.29
N THR A 108 27.31 0.85 2.15
CA THR A 108 26.81 0.76 3.54
C THR A 108 25.44 1.39 3.71
N ASP A 109 25.12 2.37 2.86
CA ASP A 109 23.92 3.18 2.98
C ASP A 109 23.26 3.38 1.62
N VAL A 110 21.94 3.33 1.62
CA VAL A 110 21.12 3.68 0.47
C VAL A 110 20.12 4.74 0.90
N ILE A 111 20.18 5.92 0.30
CA ILE A 111 19.17 6.96 0.50
C ILE A 111 18.15 6.83 -0.64
N HIS A 112 16.98 6.30 -0.30
CA HIS A 112 15.83 6.17 -1.19
C HIS A 112 14.97 7.43 -1.07
N ILE A 113 14.88 8.20 -2.15
CA ILE A 113 14.15 9.47 -2.19
C ILE A 113 12.89 9.29 -3.02
N GLY A 114 11.73 9.35 -2.38
CA GLY A 114 10.43 9.19 -3.02
C GLY A 114 9.30 9.41 -2.02
N ILE A 115 8.12 9.83 -2.50
CA ILE A 115 6.96 10.13 -1.66
C ILE A 115 5.73 9.34 -2.14
N GLY A 116 4.84 8.99 -1.22
CA GLY A 116 3.62 8.25 -1.51
C GLY A 116 3.93 6.89 -2.12
N GLY A 117 3.49 6.67 -3.37
CA GLY A 117 3.58 5.37 -4.03
C GLY A 117 5.03 4.94 -4.30
N SER A 118 5.93 5.90 -4.42
CA SER A 118 7.37 5.68 -4.54
C SER A 118 8.03 5.21 -3.24
N ASP A 119 7.34 5.23 -2.10
CA ASP A 119 7.91 4.99 -0.77
C ASP A 119 7.19 3.89 0.01
N PHE A 120 5.86 4.00 0.19
CA PHE A 120 5.13 3.15 1.12
C PHE A 120 5.26 1.64 0.82
N GLY A 121 5.19 1.25 -0.45
CA GLY A 121 5.32 -0.15 -0.87
C GLY A 121 6.72 -0.71 -0.59
N PRO A 122 7.80 -0.09 -1.14
CA PRO A 122 9.17 -0.51 -0.85
C PRO A 122 9.50 -0.50 0.64
N ARG A 123 9.08 0.53 1.38
CA ARG A 123 9.32 0.64 2.83
C ARG A 123 8.61 -0.48 3.60
N LEU A 124 7.34 -0.74 3.31
CA LEU A 124 6.62 -1.88 3.88
C LEU A 124 7.37 -3.19 3.65
N ALA A 125 7.80 -3.46 2.41
CA ALA A 125 8.50 -4.70 2.10
C ALA A 125 9.85 -4.82 2.80
N ILE A 126 10.62 -3.73 2.88
CA ILE A 126 11.90 -3.72 3.61
C ILE A 126 11.69 -4.01 5.09
N GLU A 127 10.76 -3.31 5.73
CA GLU A 127 10.50 -3.44 7.17
C GLU A 127 9.90 -4.82 7.52
N ALA A 128 8.97 -5.33 6.70
CA ALA A 128 8.36 -6.64 6.92
C ALA A 128 9.37 -7.79 6.78
N LEU A 129 10.20 -7.75 5.74
CA LEU A 129 11.18 -8.82 5.49
C LEU A 129 12.37 -8.77 6.45
N ALA A 130 12.64 -7.63 7.09
CA ALA A 130 13.67 -7.52 8.12
C ALA A 130 13.41 -8.42 9.34
N HIS A 131 12.15 -8.80 9.56
CA HIS A 131 11.72 -9.66 10.66
C HIS A 131 11.70 -11.15 10.28
N VAL A 132 11.83 -11.51 9.00
CA VAL A 132 11.67 -12.90 8.57
C VAL A 132 12.96 -13.68 8.87
N PRO A 133 12.90 -14.73 9.72
CA PRO A 133 14.05 -15.60 9.93
C PRO A 133 14.51 -16.20 8.59
N ASP A 134 15.82 -16.32 8.39
CA ASP A 134 16.46 -16.97 7.24
C ASP A 134 16.46 -16.17 5.92
N ILE A 135 15.95 -14.94 5.88
CA ILE A 135 16.23 -14.02 4.76
C ILE A 135 17.56 -13.32 5.02
N GLU A 136 18.57 -13.62 4.20
CA GLU A 136 19.86 -12.94 4.27
C GLU A 136 19.76 -11.49 3.80
N SER A 137 20.03 -10.58 4.74
CA SER A 137 20.19 -9.16 4.47
C SER A 137 21.61 -8.88 4.01
N ARG A 138 21.78 -8.07 2.96
CA ARG A 138 23.09 -7.60 2.50
C ARG A 138 23.71 -6.51 3.38
N GLY A 139 23.10 -6.23 4.54
CA GLY A 139 23.66 -5.36 5.59
C GLY A 139 23.66 -3.86 5.26
N MET A 140 23.05 -3.44 4.14
CA MET A 140 22.88 -2.04 3.82
C MET A 140 21.86 -1.39 4.75
N ARG A 141 22.11 -0.14 5.14
CA ARG A 141 21.13 0.72 5.83
C ARG A 141 20.27 1.42 4.79
N MET A 142 19.01 1.05 4.72
CA MET A 142 18.02 1.69 3.86
C MET A 142 17.43 2.92 4.58
N HIS A 143 17.67 4.10 4.03
CA HIS A 143 17.13 5.37 4.53
C HIS A 143 16.06 5.87 3.57
N PHE A 144 14.82 5.92 4.03
CA PHE A 144 13.71 6.41 3.22
C PHE A 144 13.45 7.89 3.50
N LEU A 145 13.73 8.74 2.51
CA LEU A 145 13.53 10.19 2.56
C LEU A 145 12.33 10.59 1.69
N ALA A 146 11.19 10.81 2.35
CA ALA A 146 9.94 11.13 1.67
C ALA A 146 9.51 12.59 1.84
N ASN A 147 9.53 13.09 3.07
CA ASN A 147 9.05 14.43 3.40
C ASN A 147 10.04 15.51 2.94
N ILE A 148 9.55 16.70 2.58
CA ILE A 148 10.38 17.88 2.31
C ILE A 148 10.94 18.51 3.59
N ASP A 149 10.36 18.19 4.75
CA ASP A 149 10.86 18.61 6.05
C ASP A 149 12.32 18.15 6.26
N THR A 150 13.22 19.14 6.30
CA THR A 150 14.67 18.92 6.43
C THR A 150 15.08 18.27 7.75
N ALA A 151 14.21 18.19 8.76
CA ALA A 151 14.49 17.44 9.98
C ALA A 151 14.72 15.94 9.70
N ASP A 152 13.94 15.34 8.80
CA ASP A 152 14.12 13.93 8.43
C ASP A 152 15.42 13.75 7.62
N LEU A 153 15.68 14.65 6.67
CA LEU A 153 16.94 14.70 5.94
C LEU A 153 18.13 14.79 6.89
N ALA A 154 18.12 15.72 7.86
CA ALA A 154 19.22 15.91 8.80
C ALA A 154 19.53 14.63 9.59
N ARG A 155 18.48 13.92 10.07
CA ARG A 155 18.63 12.66 10.79
C ARG A 155 19.25 11.55 9.92
N ILE A 156 18.89 11.49 8.65
CA ILE A 156 19.47 10.55 7.67
C ILE A 156 20.95 10.89 7.43
N LEU A 157 21.26 12.16 7.12
CA LEU A 157 22.62 12.60 6.79
C LEU A 157 23.60 12.52 7.98
N GLN A 158 23.11 12.54 9.21
CA GLN A 158 23.92 12.28 10.42
C GLN A 158 24.39 10.82 10.54
N ARG A 159 23.69 9.87 9.90
CA ARG A 159 23.98 8.44 9.99
C ARG A 159 24.67 7.89 8.75
N ALA A 160 24.32 8.41 7.57
CA ALA A 160 24.83 7.94 6.29
C ALA A 160 26.33 8.27 6.11
N LEU A 161 27.08 7.35 5.52
CA LEU A 161 28.50 7.54 5.24
C LEU A 161 28.70 7.98 3.78
N PRO A 162 29.13 9.24 3.48
CA PRO A 162 29.09 9.81 2.13
C PRO A 162 29.79 8.97 1.06
N HIS A 163 30.98 8.44 1.35
CA HIS A 163 31.79 7.70 0.36
C HIS A 163 31.29 6.28 0.08
N SER A 164 30.40 5.74 0.91
CA SER A 164 29.79 4.41 0.75
C SER A 164 28.26 4.47 0.64
N THR A 165 27.71 5.65 0.32
CA THR A 165 26.27 5.88 0.10
C THR A 165 25.91 5.83 -1.39
N LYS A 166 24.82 5.14 -1.71
CA LYS A 166 24.11 5.24 -2.99
C LYS A 166 22.79 5.96 -2.80
N VAL A 167 22.33 6.65 -3.84
CA VAL A 167 21.09 7.44 -3.81
C VAL A 167 20.18 6.95 -4.92
N ILE A 168 18.96 6.57 -4.58
CA ILE A 168 17.93 6.13 -5.54
C ILE A 168 16.82 7.18 -5.52
N ILE A 169 16.63 7.87 -6.65
CA ILE A 169 15.62 8.92 -6.80
C ILE A 169 14.42 8.34 -7.54
N VAL A 170 13.25 8.30 -6.91
CA VAL A 170 12.06 7.62 -7.41
C VAL A 170 10.91 8.60 -7.59
N SER A 171 10.67 9.00 -8.84
CA SER A 171 9.56 9.88 -9.22
C SER A 171 9.14 9.59 -10.64
N LYS A 172 7.83 9.36 -10.86
CA LYS A 172 7.27 9.07 -12.19
C LYS A 172 7.57 10.18 -13.19
N SER A 173 7.27 11.43 -12.81
CA SER A 173 7.47 12.60 -13.66
C SER A 173 8.89 13.17 -13.56
N PHE A 174 9.63 12.80 -12.51
CA PHE A 174 10.91 13.42 -12.13
C PHE A 174 10.82 14.92 -11.80
N THR A 175 9.60 15.42 -11.57
CA THR A 175 9.32 16.84 -11.29
C THR A 175 8.64 17.07 -9.93
N THR A 176 8.38 16.00 -9.17
CA THR A 176 7.82 16.09 -7.81
C THR A 176 8.68 17.00 -6.94
N LEU A 177 8.11 18.09 -6.43
CA LEU A 177 8.86 19.17 -5.78
C LEU A 177 9.69 18.66 -4.60
N GLU A 178 9.06 17.91 -3.70
CA GLU A 178 9.67 17.34 -2.50
C GLU A 178 10.84 16.43 -2.86
N THR A 179 10.62 15.50 -3.80
CA THR A 179 11.66 14.57 -4.28
C THR A 179 12.84 15.31 -4.93
N SER A 180 12.57 16.29 -5.79
CA SER A 180 13.60 17.05 -6.50
C SER A 180 14.42 17.94 -5.56
N MET A 181 13.77 18.57 -4.56
CA MET A 181 14.47 19.36 -3.54
C MET A 181 15.36 18.48 -2.66
N ASN A 182 14.85 17.35 -2.21
CA ASN A 182 15.61 16.37 -1.44
C ASN A 182 16.81 15.81 -2.23
N ALA A 183 16.61 15.45 -3.49
CA ALA A 183 17.69 14.99 -4.36
C ALA A 183 18.81 16.02 -4.50
N LYS A 184 18.47 17.29 -4.73
CA LYS A 184 19.44 18.40 -4.78
C LYS A 184 20.18 18.57 -3.46
N ALA A 185 19.49 18.46 -2.34
CA ALA A 185 20.09 18.58 -1.01
C ALA A 185 21.07 17.44 -0.71
N VAL A 186 20.73 16.19 -1.04
CA VAL A 186 21.63 15.03 -0.90
C VAL A 186 22.84 15.14 -1.82
N VAL A 187 22.66 15.57 -3.08
CA VAL A 187 23.77 15.83 -3.99
C VAL A 187 24.72 16.90 -3.44
N LYS A 188 24.17 17.99 -2.89
CA LYS A 188 24.96 19.04 -2.24
C LYS A 188 25.72 18.48 -1.02
N TRP A 189 25.08 17.66 -0.20
CA TRP A 189 25.72 17.02 0.94
C TRP A 189 26.88 16.10 0.52
N LEU A 190 26.71 15.27 -0.52
CA LEU A 190 27.78 14.42 -1.05
C LEU A 190 28.99 15.27 -1.48
N LYS A 191 28.76 16.36 -2.23
CA LYS A 191 29.82 17.28 -2.67
C LYS A 191 30.53 17.96 -1.49
N ASN A 192 29.76 18.43 -0.51
CA ASN A 192 30.30 19.08 0.69
C ASN A 192 31.14 18.12 1.55
N ASN A 193 30.94 16.81 1.42
CA ASN A 193 31.74 15.77 2.06
C ASN A 193 32.88 15.24 1.16
N GLY A 194 33.32 16.02 0.17
CA GLY A 194 34.53 15.75 -0.59
C GLY A 194 34.38 14.79 -1.77
N LEU A 195 33.15 14.40 -2.16
CA LEU A 195 32.94 13.64 -3.39
C LEU A 195 33.11 14.56 -4.62
N THR A 196 33.92 14.11 -5.57
CA THR A 196 34.04 14.74 -6.90
C THR A 196 32.75 14.59 -7.71
N ASN A 197 32.56 15.42 -8.74
CA ASN A 197 31.39 15.32 -9.64
C ASN A 197 31.25 13.91 -10.25
N SER A 198 32.36 13.25 -10.59
CA SER A 198 32.35 11.88 -11.12
C SER A 198 31.88 10.87 -10.07
N GLN A 199 32.35 10.99 -8.82
CA GLN A 199 31.91 10.11 -7.72
C GLN A 199 30.43 10.32 -7.40
N VAL A 200 29.95 11.56 -7.37
CA VAL A 200 28.53 11.88 -7.18
C VAL A 200 27.71 11.22 -8.28
N SER A 201 28.03 11.44 -9.55
CA SER A 201 27.29 10.85 -10.69
C SER A 201 27.24 9.31 -10.61
N LYS A 202 28.33 8.64 -10.19
CA LYS A 202 28.36 7.18 -9.97
C LYS A 202 27.56 6.70 -8.75
N SER A 203 27.14 7.59 -7.87
CA SER A 203 26.32 7.27 -6.70
C SER A 203 24.83 7.52 -6.90
N LEU A 204 24.43 8.18 -7.99
CA LEU A 204 23.03 8.46 -8.30
C LEU A 204 22.41 7.39 -9.19
N PHE A 205 21.19 7.01 -8.86
CA PHE A 205 20.30 6.12 -9.61
C PHE A 205 18.92 6.76 -9.69
N ALA A 206 18.19 6.48 -10.76
CA ALA A 206 16.81 6.94 -10.92
C ALA A 206 15.85 5.80 -11.26
N VAL A 207 14.64 5.92 -10.74
CA VAL A 207 13.48 5.11 -11.13
C VAL A 207 12.39 6.08 -11.61
N THR A 208 12.12 6.11 -12.91
CA THR A 208 11.29 7.16 -13.53
C THR A 208 10.66 6.70 -14.85
N ALA A 209 9.52 7.28 -15.23
CA ALA A 209 9.01 7.19 -16.60
C ALA A 209 9.60 8.29 -17.50
N ASN A 210 10.17 9.35 -16.91
CA ASN A 210 10.75 10.49 -17.59
C ASN A 210 12.29 10.38 -17.61
N VAL A 211 12.80 9.57 -18.53
CA VAL A 211 14.25 9.36 -18.71
C VAL A 211 15.00 10.67 -19.03
N PRO A 212 14.54 11.54 -19.97
CA PRO A 212 15.26 12.77 -20.29
C PRO A 212 15.49 13.70 -19.07
N ALA A 213 14.50 13.84 -18.18
CA ALA A 213 14.65 14.67 -16.99
C ALA A 213 15.68 14.12 -15.98
N ALA A 214 15.82 12.79 -15.89
CA ALA A 214 16.83 12.17 -15.05
C ALA A 214 18.25 12.34 -15.62
N GLU A 215 18.40 12.27 -16.95
CA GLU A 215 19.67 12.56 -17.62
C GLU A 215 20.07 14.03 -17.47
N GLU A 216 19.12 14.96 -17.62
CA GLU A 216 19.34 16.41 -17.39
C GLU A 216 19.78 16.70 -15.95
N PHE A 217 19.27 15.94 -14.97
CA PHE A 217 19.72 16.02 -13.57
C PHE A 217 21.17 15.52 -13.36
N GLY A 218 21.74 14.79 -14.34
CA GLY A 218 23.12 14.28 -14.30
C GLY A 218 23.23 12.81 -13.90
N ILE A 219 22.15 12.03 -14.03
CA ILE A 219 22.15 10.59 -13.78
C ILE A 219 22.59 9.87 -15.06
N ASN A 220 23.56 8.96 -14.93
CA ASN A 220 24.02 8.17 -16.08
C ASN A 220 22.87 7.29 -16.60
N GLN A 221 22.73 7.19 -17.91
CA GLN A 221 21.66 6.42 -18.57
C GLN A 221 21.57 4.97 -18.05
N ASP A 222 22.71 4.31 -17.83
CA ASP A 222 22.78 2.94 -17.28
C ASP A 222 22.24 2.82 -15.85
N HIS A 223 22.16 3.93 -15.11
CA HIS A 223 21.64 4.03 -13.75
C HIS A 223 20.16 4.44 -13.72
N ILE A 224 19.51 4.62 -14.88
CA ILE A 224 18.09 4.96 -14.99
C ILE A 224 17.28 3.69 -15.25
N TYR A 225 16.39 3.35 -14.31
CA TYR A 225 15.50 2.20 -14.38
C TYR A 225 14.09 2.68 -14.75
N PRO A 226 13.64 2.42 -15.99
CA PRO A 226 12.35 2.90 -16.43
C PRO A 226 11.20 2.14 -15.78
N PHE A 227 10.05 2.80 -15.69
CA PHE A 227 8.75 2.15 -15.53
C PHE A 227 7.69 2.89 -16.34
N TRP A 228 6.49 2.33 -16.46
CA TRP A 228 5.53 2.72 -17.48
C TRP A 228 4.33 3.49 -16.94
N ASP A 229 3.67 4.25 -17.83
CA ASP A 229 2.52 5.08 -17.46
C ASP A 229 1.30 4.30 -16.99
N TRP A 230 1.14 3.05 -17.43
CA TRP A 230 0.09 2.12 -16.99
C TRP A 230 0.33 1.55 -15.57
N VAL A 231 1.45 1.92 -14.94
CA VAL A 231 1.73 1.66 -13.53
C VAL A 231 1.31 2.88 -12.71
N GLY A 232 0.25 2.72 -11.92
CA GLY A 232 -0.15 3.70 -10.91
C GLY A 232 0.86 3.73 -9.75
N GLY A 233 1.13 4.92 -9.19
CA GLY A 233 2.12 5.07 -8.12
C GLY A 233 1.88 4.15 -6.92
N ARG A 234 0.63 4.09 -6.43
CA ARG A 234 0.20 3.21 -5.32
C ARG A 234 0.18 1.71 -5.64
N TYR A 235 0.44 1.34 -6.90
CA TYR A 235 0.56 -0.04 -7.40
C TYR A 235 1.97 -0.33 -7.95
N SER A 236 2.98 0.50 -7.61
CA SER A 236 4.25 0.51 -8.33
C SER A 236 5.36 -0.37 -7.74
N VAL A 237 5.20 -0.90 -6.52
CA VAL A 237 6.24 -1.66 -5.80
C VAL A 237 6.80 -2.85 -6.57
N TRP A 238 6.03 -3.39 -7.53
CA TRP A 238 6.41 -4.52 -8.38
C TRP A 238 7.38 -4.14 -9.51
N SER A 239 7.46 -2.85 -9.84
CA SER A 239 8.34 -2.31 -10.88
C SER A 239 9.76 -2.08 -10.34
N ALA A 240 10.58 -1.31 -11.07
CA ALA A 240 11.84 -0.78 -10.56
C ALA A 240 11.69 0.05 -9.27
N VAL A 241 10.48 0.49 -8.89
CA VAL A 241 10.26 1.11 -7.57
C VAL A 241 10.58 0.13 -6.43
N GLY A 242 10.40 -1.17 -6.65
CA GLY A 242 10.80 -2.24 -5.72
C GLY A 242 12.30 -2.54 -5.69
N LEU A 243 13.13 -1.83 -6.45
CA LEU A 243 14.59 -2.00 -6.50
C LEU A 243 15.25 -2.07 -5.10
N PRO A 244 14.89 -1.24 -4.10
CA PRO A 244 15.45 -1.36 -2.74
C PRO A 244 15.30 -2.75 -2.14
N ILE A 245 14.20 -3.46 -2.41
CA ILE A 245 13.93 -4.81 -1.89
C ILE A 245 14.93 -5.80 -2.47
N ALA A 246 15.11 -5.78 -3.79
CA ALA A 246 16.06 -6.64 -4.48
C ALA A 246 17.51 -6.34 -4.06
N LEU A 247 17.84 -5.06 -3.84
CA LEU A 247 19.15 -4.66 -3.35
C LEU A 247 19.39 -5.17 -1.93
N GLN A 248 18.42 -5.04 -1.02
CA GLN A 248 18.59 -5.44 0.37
C GLN A 248 18.68 -6.96 0.55
N TYR A 249 17.82 -7.72 -0.14
CA TYR A 249 17.60 -9.14 0.12
C TYR A 249 17.92 -10.05 -1.07
N GLY A 250 18.48 -9.50 -2.14
CA GLY A 250 18.79 -10.23 -3.37
C GLY A 250 17.60 -10.35 -4.32
N PHE A 251 17.91 -10.60 -5.59
CA PHE A 251 16.90 -10.72 -6.65
C PHE A 251 16.01 -11.96 -6.49
N ASP A 252 16.53 -13.07 -5.95
CA ASP A 252 15.72 -14.27 -5.68
C ASP A 252 14.60 -13.98 -4.67
N THR A 253 14.88 -13.24 -3.60
CA THR A 253 13.87 -12.79 -2.64
C THR A 253 12.84 -11.89 -3.31
N PHE A 254 13.29 -10.95 -4.16
CA PHE A 254 12.38 -10.10 -4.92
C PHE A 254 11.51 -10.91 -5.90
N LYS A 255 12.08 -11.92 -6.56
CA LYS A 255 11.34 -12.83 -7.45
C LYS A 255 10.30 -13.65 -6.69
N GLN A 256 10.60 -14.11 -5.47
CA GLN A 256 9.59 -14.76 -4.62
C GLN A 256 8.46 -13.81 -4.23
N PHE A 257 8.78 -12.54 -3.95
CA PHE A 257 7.78 -11.50 -3.70
C PHE A 257 6.87 -11.27 -4.92
N LEU A 258 7.44 -11.20 -6.13
CA LEU A 258 6.66 -11.15 -7.36
C LEU A 258 5.80 -12.42 -7.55
N ALA A 259 6.35 -13.60 -7.29
CA ALA A 259 5.67 -14.88 -7.47
C ALA A 259 4.43 -15.02 -6.59
N GLY A 260 4.50 -14.58 -5.34
CA GLY A 260 3.33 -14.59 -4.45
C GLY A 260 2.22 -13.68 -4.96
N ALA A 261 2.59 -12.51 -5.44
CA ALA A 261 1.65 -11.57 -6.02
C ALA A 261 1.02 -12.10 -7.32
N GLN A 262 1.82 -12.75 -8.19
CA GLN A 262 1.32 -13.45 -9.39
C GLN A 262 0.32 -14.55 -9.04
N ALA A 263 0.61 -15.34 -8.00
CA ALA A 263 -0.24 -16.45 -7.59
C ALA A 263 -1.62 -15.97 -7.10
N MET A 264 -1.67 -14.82 -6.42
CA MET A 264 -2.92 -14.18 -6.03
C MET A 264 -3.65 -13.52 -7.21
N ASP A 265 -2.92 -12.96 -8.18
CA ASP A 265 -3.51 -12.47 -9.43
C ASP A 265 -4.15 -13.58 -10.25
N GLN A 266 -3.49 -14.73 -10.34
CA GLN A 266 -4.04 -15.92 -11.00
C GLN A 266 -5.32 -16.39 -10.30
N HIS A 267 -5.35 -16.37 -8.96
CA HIS A 267 -6.58 -16.63 -8.19
C HIS A 267 -7.67 -15.62 -8.52
N PHE A 268 -7.37 -14.32 -8.45
CA PHE A 268 -8.33 -13.25 -8.73
C PHE A 268 -8.91 -13.33 -10.15
N LYS A 269 -8.07 -13.69 -11.13
CA LYS A 269 -8.44 -13.82 -12.54
C LYS A 269 -9.31 -15.05 -12.84
N SER A 270 -9.08 -16.18 -12.15
CA SER A 270 -9.63 -17.48 -12.56
C SER A 270 -10.68 -18.07 -11.62
N ALA A 271 -10.68 -17.70 -10.33
CA ALA A 271 -11.62 -18.25 -9.37
C ALA A 271 -13.05 -17.71 -9.59
N PRO A 272 -14.09 -18.56 -9.51
CA PRO A 272 -15.48 -18.10 -9.44
C PRO A 272 -15.67 -17.06 -8.34
N LEU A 273 -16.54 -16.07 -8.53
CA LEU A 273 -16.74 -14.98 -7.57
C LEU A 273 -17.03 -15.49 -6.14
N GLU A 274 -17.75 -16.60 -6.03
CA GLU A 274 -18.11 -17.27 -4.77
C GLU A 274 -16.92 -17.89 -4.01
N ASP A 275 -15.79 -18.08 -4.67
CA ASP A 275 -14.54 -18.62 -4.13
C ASP A 275 -13.37 -17.63 -4.20
N ASN A 276 -13.62 -16.43 -4.75
CA ASN A 276 -12.61 -15.45 -5.07
C ASN A 276 -12.31 -14.54 -3.86
N LEU A 277 -11.11 -14.68 -3.29
CA LEU A 277 -10.77 -14.14 -1.97
C LEU A 277 -10.83 -12.60 -1.93
N PRO A 278 -10.21 -11.87 -2.89
CA PRO A 278 -10.42 -10.43 -3.02
C PRO A 278 -11.89 -10.00 -3.15
N VAL A 279 -12.70 -10.75 -3.91
CA VAL A 279 -14.11 -10.43 -4.15
C VAL A 279 -14.94 -10.61 -2.88
N ILE A 280 -14.72 -11.69 -2.13
CA ILE A 280 -15.41 -11.95 -0.86
C ILE A 280 -15.10 -10.85 0.16
N MET A 281 -13.84 -10.39 0.24
CA MET A 281 -13.45 -9.27 1.09
C MET A 281 -14.14 -7.96 0.65
N ALA A 282 -14.18 -7.69 -0.66
CA ALA A 282 -14.84 -6.50 -1.21
C ALA A 282 -16.35 -6.49 -0.91
N LEU A 283 -17.03 -7.61 -1.16
CA LEU A 283 -18.47 -7.75 -0.89
C LEU A 283 -18.80 -7.69 0.61
N SER A 284 -17.92 -8.23 1.47
CA SER A 284 -18.08 -8.09 2.92
C SER A 284 -18.09 -6.63 3.35
N LEU A 285 -17.13 -5.83 2.86
CA LEU A 285 -17.06 -4.41 3.19
C LEU A 285 -18.26 -3.63 2.63
N LEU A 286 -18.66 -3.93 1.39
CA LEU A 286 -19.84 -3.33 0.75
C LEU A 286 -21.11 -3.61 1.57
N TYR A 287 -21.30 -4.85 2.02
CA TYR A 287 -22.43 -5.22 2.88
C TYR A 287 -22.44 -4.40 4.18
N GLN A 288 -21.29 -4.23 4.84
CA GLN A 288 -21.23 -3.44 6.07
C GLN A 288 -21.50 -1.95 5.80
N GLN A 289 -21.06 -1.40 4.66
CA GLN A 289 -21.44 -0.04 4.24
C GLN A 289 -22.95 0.10 4.05
N GLU A 290 -23.59 -0.83 3.35
CA GLU A 290 -25.03 -0.77 3.12
C GLU A 290 -25.84 -0.92 4.41
N LYS A 291 -25.40 -1.81 5.30
CA LYS A 291 -26.10 -2.13 6.55
C LYS A 291 -25.89 -1.10 7.65
N HIS A 292 -24.68 -0.58 7.77
CA HIS A 292 -24.27 0.25 8.91
C HIS A 292 -23.81 1.66 8.52
N ASN A 293 -23.81 2.01 7.22
CA ASN A 293 -23.33 3.30 6.73
C ASN A 293 -21.90 3.63 7.21
N ILE A 294 -21.05 2.61 7.36
CA ILE A 294 -19.72 2.76 7.95
C ILE A 294 -18.91 3.82 7.21
N LYS A 295 -18.14 4.61 7.96
CA LYS A 295 -17.23 5.64 7.43
C LYS A 295 -15.76 5.33 7.71
N SER A 296 -15.50 4.26 8.45
CA SER A 296 -14.16 3.85 8.82
C SER A 296 -14.06 2.32 8.83
N TYR A 297 -12.86 1.83 8.59
CA TYR A 297 -12.53 0.42 8.54
C TYR A 297 -11.10 0.24 9.04
N ALA A 298 -10.88 -0.75 9.91
CA ALA A 298 -9.61 -0.98 10.57
C ALA A 298 -8.90 -2.21 9.99
N VAL A 299 -7.57 -2.14 9.87
CA VAL A 299 -6.74 -3.30 9.56
C VAL A 299 -5.70 -3.48 10.66
N ILE A 300 -5.75 -4.61 11.35
CA ILE A 300 -4.98 -4.86 12.56
C ILE A 300 -4.14 -6.13 12.39
N PRO A 301 -2.88 -6.00 11.94
CA PRO A 301 -1.96 -7.13 11.85
C PRO A 301 -1.46 -7.54 13.24
N TYR A 302 -1.72 -8.78 13.66
CA TYR A 302 -1.07 -9.43 14.80
C TYR A 302 0.30 -9.98 14.41
N ALA A 303 1.12 -9.07 13.89
CA ALA A 303 2.49 -9.27 13.45
C ALA A 303 3.15 -7.88 13.38
N ASP A 304 4.13 -7.63 14.25
CA ASP A 304 4.82 -6.32 14.31
C ASP A 304 5.52 -5.96 12.98
N ALA A 305 6.04 -6.99 12.29
CA ALA A 305 6.60 -6.89 10.94
C ALA A 305 5.65 -6.21 9.92
N LEU A 306 4.34 -6.21 10.17
CA LEU A 306 3.33 -5.62 9.29
C LEU A 306 2.81 -4.26 9.80
N ASP A 307 3.50 -3.57 10.72
CA ASP A 307 3.04 -2.24 11.22
C ASP A 307 2.99 -1.15 10.13
N TRP A 308 3.77 -1.30 9.05
CA TRP A 308 3.67 -0.43 7.87
C TRP A 308 2.51 -0.78 6.93
N PHE A 309 1.87 -1.95 7.10
CA PHE A 309 0.83 -2.42 6.20
C PHE A 309 -0.39 -1.49 6.19
N PRO A 310 -0.94 -1.03 7.33
CA PRO A 310 -2.04 -0.06 7.33
C PRO A 310 -1.69 1.25 6.64
N LYS A 311 -0.44 1.74 6.75
CA LYS A 311 0.02 2.99 6.12
C LYS A 311 0.09 2.86 4.59
N TRP A 312 0.59 1.73 4.10
CA TRP A 312 0.55 1.42 2.67
C TRP A 312 -0.89 1.28 2.17
N LEU A 313 -1.74 0.56 2.92
CA LEU A 313 -3.13 0.36 2.54
C LEU A 313 -3.93 1.66 2.52
N GLN A 314 -3.65 2.61 3.43
CA GLN A 314 -4.25 3.95 3.40
C GLN A 314 -4.11 4.61 2.03
N GLN A 315 -2.90 4.62 1.47
CA GLN A 315 -2.71 5.18 0.14
C GLN A 315 -3.43 4.33 -0.91
N LEU A 316 -3.23 3.00 -0.89
CA LEU A 316 -3.83 2.12 -1.88
C LEU A 316 -5.35 2.30 -1.95
N ASP A 317 -6.05 2.21 -0.82
CA ASP A 317 -7.51 2.24 -0.77
C ASP A 317 -8.08 3.66 -0.89
N MET A 318 -7.59 4.60 -0.09
CA MET A 318 -8.22 5.91 0.01
C MET A 318 -7.93 6.76 -1.23
N GLU A 319 -6.73 6.67 -1.81
CA GLU A 319 -6.41 7.39 -3.05
C GLU A 319 -7.05 6.72 -4.27
N SER A 320 -7.21 5.39 -4.28
CA SER A 320 -7.93 4.70 -5.36
C SER A 320 -9.42 4.98 -5.32
N ASN A 321 -10.05 4.76 -4.17
CA ASN A 321 -11.49 4.62 -4.05
C ASN A 321 -12.16 5.76 -3.26
N GLY A 322 -11.42 6.75 -2.77
CA GLY A 322 -11.96 7.97 -2.17
C GLY A 322 -12.50 8.94 -3.23
N LYS A 323 -13.56 8.54 -3.93
CA LYS A 323 -14.15 9.27 -5.05
C LYS A 323 -15.55 9.79 -4.73
N SER A 324 -15.92 10.91 -5.35
CA SER A 324 -17.24 11.53 -5.20
C SER A 324 -18.15 11.33 -6.41
N VAL A 325 -17.59 10.89 -7.55
CA VAL A 325 -18.32 10.63 -8.79
C VAL A 325 -18.01 9.24 -9.34
N ASP A 326 -19.00 8.65 -10.02
CA ASP A 326 -18.89 7.39 -10.73
C ASP A 326 -18.26 7.58 -12.13
N ARG A 327 -18.10 6.49 -12.87
CA ARG A 327 -17.54 6.49 -14.24
C ARG A 327 -18.40 7.23 -15.25
N ASP A 328 -19.67 7.49 -14.95
CA ASP A 328 -20.59 8.27 -15.77
C ASP A 328 -20.66 9.75 -15.34
N GLY A 329 -19.85 10.15 -14.35
CA GLY A 329 -19.79 11.51 -13.81
C GLY A 329 -20.92 11.85 -12.83
N LYS A 330 -21.66 10.86 -12.33
CA LYS A 330 -22.75 11.06 -11.36
C LYS A 330 -22.25 10.91 -9.92
N PRO A 331 -22.82 11.63 -8.95
CA PRO A 331 -22.44 11.49 -7.55
C PRO A 331 -22.65 10.06 -7.02
N VAL A 332 -21.66 9.52 -6.29
CA VAL A 332 -21.78 8.21 -5.63
C VAL A 332 -22.35 8.31 -4.21
N LYS A 333 -23.12 7.29 -3.81
CA LYS A 333 -23.63 7.16 -2.44
C LYS A 333 -22.53 6.75 -1.44
N PHE A 334 -21.68 5.81 -1.85
CA PHE A 334 -20.60 5.26 -1.05
C PHE A 334 -19.30 5.28 -1.83
N SER A 335 -18.21 5.39 -1.10
CA SER A 335 -16.84 5.30 -1.58
C SER A 335 -15.97 4.73 -0.45
N CYS A 336 -14.65 4.69 -0.62
CA CYS A 336 -13.74 4.14 0.39
C CYS A 336 -14.02 4.71 1.79
N PRO A 337 -14.22 3.88 2.83
CA PRO A 337 -14.19 4.36 4.20
C PRO A 337 -12.76 4.78 4.58
N VAL A 338 -12.61 5.57 5.64
CA VAL A 338 -11.29 5.90 6.19
C VAL A 338 -10.61 4.63 6.68
N VAL A 339 -9.43 4.34 6.13
CA VAL A 339 -8.60 3.21 6.52
C VAL A 339 -7.66 3.63 7.64
N PHE A 340 -7.58 2.84 8.71
CA PHE A 340 -6.59 3.05 9.77
C PHE A 340 -6.17 1.71 10.40
N GLY A 341 -5.11 1.75 11.19
CA GLY A 341 -4.65 0.58 11.89
C GLY A 341 -3.22 0.71 12.41
N SER A 342 -2.84 -0.25 13.24
CA SER A 342 -1.50 -0.48 13.75
C SER A 342 -1.39 -1.94 14.18
N SER A 343 -0.16 -2.40 14.44
CA SER A 343 0.09 -3.76 14.91
C SER A 343 -0.70 -4.10 16.19
N GLY A 344 -1.24 -5.32 16.24
CA GLY A 344 -1.69 -5.96 17.46
C GLY A 344 -0.49 -6.56 18.21
N SER A 345 -0.43 -6.51 19.55
CA SER A 345 -1.46 -6.04 20.49
C SER A 345 -1.40 -4.54 20.79
N ASN A 346 -0.46 -3.76 20.23
CA ASN A 346 -0.32 -2.32 20.50
C ASN A 346 -1.64 -1.55 20.29
N ALA A 347 -2.34 -1.85 19.20
CA ALA A 347 -3.66 -1.30 18.89
C ALA A 347 -4.70 -1.50 20.01
N GLN A 348 -4.63 -2.64 20.73
CA GLN A 348 -5.54 -2.94 21.84
C GLN A 348 -5.43 -1.92 22.97
N HIS A 349 -4.23 -1.41 23.19
CA HIS A 349 -3.92 -0.46 24.25
C HIS A 349 -3.98 1.00 23.78
N SER A 350 -4.62 1.24 22.64
CA SER A 350 -4.79 2.58 22.08
C SER A 350 -6.26 2.89 21.81
N TYR A 351 -6.87 2.26 20.80
CA TYR A 351 -8.19 2.64 20.29
C TYR A 351 -9.22 1.49 20.29
N PHE A 352 -8.88 0.31 20.83
CA PHE A 352 -9.85 -0.80 20.92
C PHE A 352 -11.04 -0.49 21.84
N GLN A 353 -10.90 0.44 22.78
CA GLN A 353 -12.02 0.97 23.55
C GLN A 353 -13.14 1.48 22.61
N LEU A 354 -12.76 2.28 21.60
CA LEU A 354 -13.68 2.79 20.59
C LEU A 354 -14.24 1.64 19.75
N LEU A 355 -13.40 0.69 19.35
CA LEU A 355 -13.85 -0.47 18.58
C LEU A 355 -14.87 -1.32 19.33
N HIS A 356 -14.77 -1.47 20.66
CA HIS A 356 -15.68 -2.30 21.46
C HIS A 356 -16.95 -1.59 21.92
N GLN A 357 -16.83 -0.35 22.39
CA GLN A 357 -17.93 0.35 23.07
C GLN A 357 -18.32 1.68 22.42
N GLY A 358 -17.57 2.15 21.42
CA GLY A 358 -17.93 3.35 20.65
C GLY A 358 -19.27 3.19 19.93
N THR A 359 -19.94 4.31 19.63
CA THR A 359 -21.26 4.28 18.98
C THR A 359 -21.20 3.81 17.53
N GLU A 360 -20.07 4.05 16.86
CA GLU A 360 -19.84 3.63 15.48
C GLU A 360 -19.47 2.14 15.38
N ILE A 361 -19.98 1.50 14.33
CA ILE A 361 -19.56 0.16 13.94
C ILE A 361 -18.41 0.31 12.93
N ILE A 362 -17.23 -0.14 13.31
CA ILE A 362 -16.02 -0.13 12.48
C ILE A 362 -15.66 -1.58 12.20
N PRO A 363 -15.83 -2.07 10.96
CA PRO A 363 -15.38 -3.40 10.60
C PRO A 363 -13.87 -3.51 10.67
N ILE A 364 -13.39 -4.71 10.99
CA ILE A 364 -11.96 -4.96 11.18
C ILE A 364 -11.50 -6.13 10.33
N ASP A 365 -10.40 -5.97 9.61
CA ASP A 365 -9.60 -7.10 9.14
C ASP A 365 -8.47 -7.37 10.14
N PHE A 366 -8.56 -8.49 10.84
CA PHE A 366 -7.44 -9.03 11.58
C PHE A 366 -6.53 -9.81 10.65
N ILE A 367 -5.23 -9.58 10.71
CA ILE A 367 -4.24 -10.39 9.96
C ILE A 367 -3.37 -11.14 10.96
N ALA A 368 -3.36 -12.46 10.93
CA ALA A 368 -2.55 -13.32 11.78
C ALA A 368 -1.56 -14.13 10.95
N VAL A 369 -0.39 -14.41 11.52
CA VAL A 369 0.62 -15.30 10.94
C VAL A 369 0.69 -16.55 11.82
N ARG A 370 0.68 -17.77 11.26
CA ARG A 370 0.64 -19.00 12.07
C ARG A 370 1.98 -19.32 12.75
N GLU A 371 3.07 -18.91 12.13
CA GLU A 371 4.44 -19.17 12.59
C GLU A 371 5.06 -17.90 13.22
N PRO A 372 5.85 -18.05 14.31
CA PRO A 372 6.62 -16.95 14.87
C PRO A 372 7.73 -16.50 13.92
N MET A 373 8.06 -15.21 13.97
CA MET A 373 9.12 -14.59 13.14
C MET A 373 10.37 -14.30 13.97
N SER A 374 10.72 -15.17 14.90
CA SER A 374 11.86 -14.97 15.80
C SER A 374 12.45 -16.30 16.26
N ASN A 375 13.78 -16.32 16.41
CA ASN A 375 14.55 -17.46 16.91
C ASN A 375 14.85 -17.36 18.41
N LEU A 376 14.29 -16.39 19.12
CA LEU A 376 14.45 -16.28 20.57
C LEU A 376 13.80 -17.47 21.30
N PRO A 377 14.34 -17.91 22.45
CA PRO A 377 13.77 -19.04 23.21
C PRO A 377 12.28 -18.90 23.53
N GLU A 378 11.82 -17.68 23.80
CA GLU A 378 10.43 -17.35 24.14
C GLU A 378 9.49 -17.23 22.93
N ALA A 379 10.01 -17.23 21.69
CA ALA A 379 9.26 -16.87 20.49
C ALA A 379 7.95 -17.66 20.32
N LYS A 380 7.99 -18.97 20.55
CA LYS A 380 6.79 -19.83 20.46
C LYS A 380 5.75 -19.49 21.54
N ALA A 381 6.19 -19.23 22.76
CA ALA A 381 5.30 -18.90 23.87
C ALA A 381 4.64 -17.53 23.66
N HIS A 382 5.44 -16.52 23.33
CA HIS A 382 4.95 -15.16 23.06
C HIS A 382 4.02 -15.12 21.85
N HIS A 383 4.35 -15.85 20.77
CA HIS A 383 3.51 -15.90 19.58
C HIS A 383 2.14 -16.56 19.85
N ARG A 384 2.08 -17.60 20.68
CA ARG A 384 0.79 -18.18 21.12
C ARG A 384 -0.06 -17.18 21.90
N ILE A 385 0.57 -16.38 22.77
CA ILE A 385 -0.13 -15.32 23.51
C ILE A 385 -0.62 -14.23 22.55
N LEU A 386 0.19 -13.82 21.58
CA LEU A 386 -0.20 -12.88 20.53
C LEU A 386 -1.43 -13.37 19.74
N LEU A 387 -1.42 -14.62 19.29
CA LEU A 387 -2.55 -15.21 18.58
C LEU A 387 -3.79 -15.38 19.47
N SER A 388 -3.63 -15.74 20.75
CA SER A 388 -4.76 -15.80 21.69
C SER A 388 -5.45 -14.45 21.84
N ASN A 389 -4.67 -13.37 21.83
CA ASN A 389 -5.16 -12.00 21.87
C ASN A 389 -5.93 -11.65 20.58
N CYS A 390 -5.41 -12.00 19.40
CA CYS A 390 -6.13 -11.83 18.14
C CYS A 390 -7.52 -12.49 18.16
N LEU A 391 -7.54 -13.78 18.52
CA LEU A 391 -8.77 -14.57 18.55
C LEU A 391 -9.75 -14.08 19.62
N ALA A 392 -9.25 -13.73 20.82
CA ALA A 392 -10.07 -13.19 21.89
C ALA A 392 -10.72 -11.85 21.51
N GLN A 393 -9.98 -10.97 20.82
CA GLN A 393 -10.52 -9.69 20.37
C GLN A 393 -11.60 -9.87 19.30
N ALA A 394 -11.36 -10.72 18.30
CA ALA A 394 -12.38 -11.07 17.29
C ALA A 394 -13.64 -11.66 17.95
N GLN A 395 -13.46 -12.59 18.90
CA GLN A 395 -14.56 -13.21 19.65
C GLN A 395 -15.33 -12.19 20.51
N ALA A 396 -14.65 -11.28 21.18
CA ALA A 396 -15.26 -10.27 22.04
C ALA A 396 -16.08 -9.26 21.23
N LEU A 397 -15.56 -8.82 20.07
CA LEU A 397 -16.28 -7.94 19.13
C LEU A 397 -17.54 -8.60 18.58
N ALA A 398 -17.46 -9.89 18.24
CA ALA A 398 -18.58 -10.62 17.68
C ALA A 398 -19.68 -10.89 18.71
N ASN A 399 -19.32 -11.34 19.92
CA ASN A 399 -20.29 -11.85 20.89
C ASN A 399 -20.75 -10.80 21.90
N GLY A 400 -19.88 -9.84 22.24
CA GLY A 400 -20.12 -8.92 23.33
C GLY A 400 -20.25 -9.62 24.68
N LYS A 401 -20.71 -8.87 25.67
CA LYS A 401 -20.92 -9.32 27.05
C LYS A 401 -21.90 -8.35 27.72
N LYS A 402 -23.06 -8.85 28.15
CA LYS A 402 -23.99 -8.06 28.97
C LYS A 402 -23.60 -8.17 30.44
N THR A 403 -23.66 -7.05 31.16
CA THR A 403 -23.37 -6.97 32.59
C THR A 403 -24.39 -6.07 33.28
N GLU A 404 -24.55 -6.20 34.59
CA GLU A 404 -25.44 -5.33 35.37
C GLU A 404 -24.98 -3.87 35.37
N ASN A 405 -23.66 -3.63 35.43
CA ASN A 405 -23.09 -2.30 35.23
C ASN A 405 -23.09 -1.96 33.73
N PRO A 406 -23.81 -0.92 33.26
CA PRO A 406 -23.85 -0.55 31.85
C PRO A 406 -22.48 -0.20 31.26
N ASN A 407 -21.58 0.38 32.05
CA ASN A 407 -20.23 0.76 31.60
C ASN A 407 -19.34 -0.46 31.28
N ASN A 408 -19.68 -1.63 31.82
CA ASN A 408 -18.96 -2.88 31.56
C ASN A 408 -19.63 -3.73 30.48
N THR A 409 -20.69 -3.22 29.84
CA THR A 409 -21.40 -3.93 28.76
C THR A 409 -20.67 -3.75 27.43
N TYR A 410 -20.48 -4.85 26.73
CA TYR A 410 -19.95 -4.91 25.37
C TYR A 410 -21.12 -5.25 24.44
N PRO A 411 -21.51 -4.36 23.51
CA PRO A 411 -22.67 -4.57 22.65
C PRO A 411 -22.61 -5.83 21.77
N GLY A 412 -21.40 -6.24 21.37
CA GLY A 412 -21.20 -7.34 20.41
C GLY A 412 -21.67 -7.00 19.00
N LYS A 413 -21.75 -8.01 18.13
CA LYS A 413 -22.17 -7.91 16.73
C LYS A 413 -21.36 -6.89 15.91
N ARG A 414 -20.07 -6.75 16.23
CA ARG A 414 -19.15 -5.89 15.48
C ARG A 414 -18.39 -6.73 14.46
N PRO A 415 -18.49 -6.39 13.16
CA PRO A 415 -18.05 -7.29 12.11
C PRO A 415 -16.53 -7.35 12.00
N SER A 416 -16.00 -8.55 11.76
CA SER A 416 -14.58 -8.71 11.45
C SER A 416 -14.33 -9.85 10.47
N ASN A 417 -13.24 -9.71 9.71
CA ASN A 417 -12.56 -10.81 9.05
C ASN A 417 -11.35 -11.23 9.88
N LEU A 418 -11.00 -12.51 9.80
CA LEU A 418 -9.70 -13.02 10.23
C LEU A 418 -8.97 -13.61 9.01
N LEU A 419 -7.91 -12.93 8.58
CA LEU A 419 -7.00 -13.40 7.55
C LEU A 419 -5.81 -14.10 8.19
N ILE A 420 -5.48 -15.32 7.79
CA ILE A 420 -4.41 -16.14 8.36
C ILE A 420 -3.40 -16.49 7.28
N LEU A 421 -2.17 -16.02 7.45
CA LEU A 421 -1.02 -16.38 6.63
C LEU A 421 -0.33 -17.61 7.24
N PRO A 422 0.11 -18.60 6.43
CA PRO A 422 0.88 -19.74 6.92
C PRO A 422 2.16 -19.31 7.65
N LYS A 423 2.91 -18.40 7.04
CA LYS A 423 4.09 -17.72 7.60
C LYS A 423 4.26 -16.39 6.90
N LEU A 424 5.10 -15.51 7.44
CA LEU A 424 5.55 -14.33 6.72
C LEU A 424 6.88 -14.63 6.03
N ASN A 425 6.90 -14.49 4.71
CA ASN A 425 8.10 -14.50 3.87
C ASN A 425 7.83 -13.63 2.63
N ALA A 426 8.80 -13.52 1.71
CA ALA A 426 8.64 -12.73 0.48
C ALA A 426 7.40 -13.14 -0.32
N PHE A 427 7.18 -14.44 -0.53
CA PHE A 427 6.00 -14.94 -1.26
C PHE A 427 4.67 -14.53 -0.59
N TYR A 428 4.48 -14.84 0.68
CA TYR A 428 3.21 -14.53 1.36
C TYR A 428 2.99 -13.04 1.55
N LEU A 429 4.05 -12.24 1.68
CA LEU A 429 3.93 -10.78 1.65
C LEU A 429 3.45 -10.31 0.27
N GLY A 430 4.03 -10.81 -0.82
CA GLY A 430 3.59 -10.49 -2.18
C GLY A 430 2.13 -10.87 -2.41
N ALA A 431 1.73 -12.08 -2.00
CA ALA A 431 0.36 -12.56 -2.11
C ALA A 431 -0.63 -11.71 -1.29
N LEU A 432 -0.23 -11.27 -0.08
CA LEU A 432 -1.04 -10.39 0.78
C LEU A 432 -1.23 -9.00 0.15
N LEU A 433 -0.18 -8.38 -0.35
CA LEU A 433 -0.28 -7.08 -1.01
C LEU A 433 -1.18 -7.17 -2.25
N ALA A 434 -0.98 -8.17 -3.11
CA ALA A 434 -1.81 -8.39 -4.30
C ALA A 434 -3.28 -8.70 -3.95
N LEU A 435 -3.54 -9.41 -2.85
CA LEU A 435 -4.90 -9.64 -2.35
C LEU A 435 -5.62 -8.32 -2.09
N TYR A 436 -4.96 -7.38 -1.42
CA TYR A 436 -5.53 -6.07 -1.14
C TYR A 436 -5.62 -5.17 -2.38
N GLU A 437 -4.65 -5.19 -3.29
CA GLU A 437 -4.74 -4.48 -4.57
C GLU A 437 -5.94 -4.95 -5.40
N ASN A 438 -6.12 -6.27 -5.52
CA ASN A 438 -7.23 -6.87 -6.25
C ASN A 438 -8.58 -6.59 -5.56
N ARG A 439 -8.62 -6.57 -4.21
CA ARG A 439 -9.82 -6.16 -3.46
C ARG A 439 -10.14 -4.70 -3.71
N THR A 440 -9.15 -3.80 -3.71
CA THR A 440 -9.32 -2.38 -4.01
C THR A 440 -9.89 -2.17 -5.41
N ALA A 441 -9.37 -2.89 -6.41
CA ALA A 441 -9.88 -2.83 -7.78
C ALA A 441 -11.33 -3.37 -7.89
N ALA A 442 -11.63 -4.49 -7.23
CA ALA A 442 -12.98 -5.05 -7.19
C ALA A 442 -13.99 -4.10 -6.54
N LEU A 443 -13.62 -3.47 -5.42
CA LEU A 443 -14.43 -2.44 -4.77
C LEU A 443 -14.71 -1.26 -5.70
N GLY A 444 -13.70 -0.79 -6.43
CA GLY A 444 -13.87 0.28 -7.42
C GLY A 444 -14.89 -0.07 -8.51
N ALA A 445 -14.84 -1.29 -9.02
CA ALA A 445 -15.82 -1.79 -9.98
C ALA A 445 -17.23 -1.88 -9.37
N LEU A 446 -17.36 -2.40 -8.14
CA LEU A 446 -18.65 -2.53 -7.44
C LEU A 446 -19.29 -1.17 -7.12
N TRP A 447 -18.50 -0.15 -6.79
CA TRP A 447 -18.98 1.23 -6.61
C TRP A 447 -19.16 2.01 -7.93
N ASN A 448 -18.81 1.42 -9.08
CA ASN A 448 -18.76 2.07 -10.38
C ASN A 448 -17.83 3.31 -10.43
N ILE A 449 -16.69 3.29 -9.73
CA ILE A 449 -15.73 4.40 -9.69
C ILE A 449 -14.42 4.06 -10.43
N ASN A 450 -13.68 5.09 -10.83
CA ASN A 450 -12.33 4.91 -11.35
C ASN A 450 -11.33 4.77 -10.19
N SER A 451 -10.73 3.60 -10.01
CA SER A 451 -9.72 3.35 -8.96
C SER A 451 -8.32 3.83 -9.31
N PHE A 452 -8.10 4.30 -10.53
CA PHE A 452 -6.76 4.43 -11.10
C PHE A 452 -6.31 5.87 -11.35
N ASP A 453 -7.20 6.86 -11.18
CA ASP A 453 -6.87 8.28 -11.19
C ASP A 453 -6.76 8.88 -9.77
N GLN A 454 -6.33 10.15 -9.69
CA GLN A 454 -6.24 10.92 -8.44
C GLN A 454 -6.36 12.45 -8.63
N PRO A 455 -7.35 12.98 -9.37
CA PRO A 455 -7.43 14.42 -9.64
C PRO A 455 -7.56 15.30 -8.38
N GLY A 456 -8.03 14.73 -7.26
CA GLY A 456 -8.25 15.44 -6.00
C GLY A 456 -6.99 16.02 -5.33
N VAL A 457 -5.78 15.63 -5.75
CA VAL A 457 -4.52 16.14 -5.16
C VAL A 457 -3.98 17.40 -5.85
N GLU A 458 -4.56 17.81 -6.98
CA GLU A 458 -3.97 18.88 -7.82
C GLU A 458 -4.26 20.29 -7.31
N LEU A 459 -5.46 20.54 -6.74
CA LEU A 459 -5.82 21.89 -6.27
C LEU A 459 -4.86 22.40 -5.20
N GLY A 460 -4.47 21.55 -4.25
CA GLY A 460 -3.49 21.91 -3.22
C GLY A 460 -2.14 22.30 -3.80
N LYS A 461 -1.67 21.60 -4.85
CA LYS A 461 -0.42 21.93 -5.55
C LYS A 461 -0.48 23.27 -6.27
N VAL A 462 -1.65 23.60 -6.83
CA VAL A 462 -1.87 24.90 -7.49
C VAL A 462 -1.84 26.04 -6.46
N LEU A 463 -2.54 25.87 -5.33
CA LEU A 463 -2.60 26.88 -4.27
C LEU A 463 -1.28 27.06 -3.51
N ALA A 464 -0.46 26.02 -3.41
CA ALA A 464 0.81 26.08 -2.69
C ALA A 464 1.81 27.07 -3.31
N LYS A 465 1.83 27.23 -4.64
CA LYS A 465 2.80 28.09 -5.36
C LYS A 465 2.71 29.58 -4.98
N PRO A 466 1.54 30.25 -5.06
CA PRO A 466 1.43 31.66 -4.64
C PRO A 466 1.68 31.83 -3.14
N ILE A 467 1.25 30.87 -2.31
CA ILE A 467 1.49 30.88 -0.86
C ILE A 467 2.99 30.79 -0.54
N GLU A 468 3.72 29.89 -1.21
CA GLU A 468 5.17 29.77 -1.08
C GLU A 468 5.88 31.09 -1.48
N ALA A 469 5.42 31.73 -2.55
CA ALA A 469 5.97 33.02 -2.98
C ALA A 469 5.70 34.14 -1.96
N ALA A 470 4.50 34.16 -1.35
CA ALA A 470 4.13 35.13 -0.33
C ALA A 470 4.93 34.95 0.97
N LEU A 471 5.17 33.70 1.38
CA LEU A 471 6.02 33.35 2.54
C LEU A 471 7.49 33.73 2.36
N LYS A 472 7.98 33.93 1.12
CA LYS A 472 9.37 34.36 0.86
C LYS A 472 9.60 35.85 1.02
N ASN A 473 8.54 36.65 1.05
CA ASN A 473 8.66 38.10 0.92
C ASN A 473 8.79 38.86 2.25
N ASP A 474 8.84 38.18 3.41
CA ASP A 474 9.00 38.69 4.80
C ASP A 474 8.17 39.95 5.18
N GLY A 475 7.24 40.35 4.33
CA GLY A 475 6.40 41.53 4.47
C GLY A 475 4.96 41.14 4.78
N THR A 476 4.16 42.15 5.12
CA THR A 476 2.72 41.97 5.32
C THR A 476 2.04 41.63 3.99
N VAL A 477 1.46 40.43 3.93
CA VAL A 477 0.66 39.91 2.84
C VAL A 477 -0.79 40.34 3.00
N GLN A 478 -1.40 40.79 1.92
CA GLN A 478 -2.83 41.10 1.83
C GLN A 478 -3.55 40.00 1.03
N ALA A 479 -4.85 39.86 1.25
CA ALA A 479 -5.66 38.91 0.50
C ALA A 479 -5.79 39.32 -0.98
N ASP A 480 -5.84 38.32 -1.87
CA ASP A 480 -6.07 38.49 -3.30
C ASP A 480 -6.79 37.26 -3.90
N ALA A 481 -6.82 37.16 -5.24
CA ALA A 481 -7.49 36.04 -5.93
C ALA A 481 -6.81 34.67 -5.72
N GLY A 482 -5.53 34.64 -5.33
CA GLY A 482 -4.75 33.43 -5.06
C GLY A 482 -4.60 33.09 -3.58
N ILE A 483 -4.81 34.07 -2.68
CA ILE A 483 -4.65 33.93 -1.23
C ILE A 483 -5.84 34.58 -0.52
N ASP A 484 -6.67 33.77 0.13
CA ASP A 484 -7.82 34.29 0.90
C ASP A 484 -7.41 35.05 2.18
N GLU A 485 -8.36 35.76 2.78
CA GLU A 485 -8.13 36.58 3.98
C GLU A 485 -7.56 35.79 5.16
N VAL A 486 -8.06 34.56 5.36
CA VAL A 486 -7.62 33.69 6.47
C VAL A 486 -6.17 33.24 6.25
N THR A 487 -5.82 32.92 5.01
CA THR A 487 -4.50 32.45 4.62
C THR A 487 -3.50 33.60 4.65
N ALA A 488 -3.87 34.79 4.18
CA ALA A 488 -3.04 36.00 4.29
C ALA A 488 -2.74 36.33 5.76
N ALA A 489 -3.75 36.29 6.63
CA ALA A 489 -3.55 36.51 8.07
C ALA A 489 -2.61 35.48 8.70
N ARG A 490 -2.67 34.20 8.26
CA ARG A 490 -1.74 33.15 8.72
C ARG A 490 -0.32 33.35 8.20
N ILE A 491 -0.16 33.76 6.94
CA ILE A 491 1.17 34.09 6.39
C ILE A 491 1.79 35.24 7.19
N ASN A 492 1.00 36.27 7.51
CA ASN A 492 1.46 37.37 8.36
C ASN A 492 1.88 36.93 9.76
N LEU A 493 1.22 35.92 10.34
CA LEU A 493 1.63 35.32 11.61
C LEU A 493 2.95 34.55 11.50
N PHE A 494 3.24 33.95 10.35
CA PHE A 494 4.52 33.28 10.13
C PHE A 494 5.66 34.26 9.80
N ASN A 495 5.34 35.42 9.20
CA ASN A 495 6.32 36.45 8.86
C ASN A 495 6.66 37.39 10.04
N SER A 496 5.81 37.45 11.08
CA SER A 496 6.06 38.21 12.31
C SER A 496 7.03 37.52 13.25
#